data_AF-A0A957D0X2-F1
#
_entry.id   AF-A0A957D0X2-F1
#
_cell.length_a   1.000
_cell.length_b   1.000
_cell.length_c   1.000
_cell.angle_alpha   90.00
_cell.angle_beta   90.00
_cell.angle_gamma   90.00
#
_symmetry.space_group_name_H-M   'P 1'
#
loop_
_entity.id
_entity.type
_entity.pdbx_description
1 polymer ?
#
loop_
_entity_poly.entity_id
_entity_poly.type
_entity_poly.pdbx_seq_one_letter_code
_entity_poly.pdbx_strand_id
1 'polypeptide(L)'
;ITPFGSWSYDFSEDDARMLLAACPKGAILVSHSPPQGAVDRGSSGRSLGSVAVRETVLTKKPALVVCGHIHQSAGQSTTLGESVVINAGPGGILWDLLME
;
A
#
# COMPACT_ATOMS: atom_id res chain seq x y z
N ILE A 1 -0.02 -11.06 8.62
CA ILE A 1 1.27 -11.71 8.96
C ILE A 1 1.56 -12.78 7.93
N THR A 2 2.71 -12.71 7.28
CA THR A 2 3.10 -13.61 6.20
C THR A 2 3.58 -14.96 6.74
N PRO A 3 3.54 -16.03 5.94
CA PRO A 3 4.02 -17.35 6.35
C PRO A 3 5.54 -17.51 6.17
N PHE A 4 6.32 -16.43 6.10
CA PHE A 4 7.75 -16.50 5.77
C PHE A 4 8.66 -16.85 6.97
N GLY A 5 8.13 -16.87 8.19
CA GLY A 5 8.87 -17.22 9.39
C GLY A 5 9.61 -16.03 10.00
N SER A 6 10.50 -16.30 10.96
CA SER A 6 11.05 -15.29 11.89
C SER A 6 11.98 -14.23 11.27
N TRP A 7 12.39 -14.40 10.02
CA TRP A 7 13.19 -13.38 9.32
C TRP A 7 12.31 -12.27 8.73
N SER A 8 11.01 -12.51 8.57
CA SER A 8 10.06 -11.52 8.11
C SER A 8 9.59 -10.69 9.30
N TYR A 9 9.79 -9.38 9.21
CA TYR A 9 9.29 -8.44 10.19
C TYR A 9 7.89 -7.98 9.78
N ASP A 10 6.89 -8.65 10.33
CA ASP A 10 5.49 -8.46 9.99
C ASP A 10 4.71 -7.79 11.12
N PHE A 11 3.77 -6.95 10.74
CA PHE A 11 2.75 -6.40 11.65
C PHE A 11 1.43 -7.17 11.48
N SER A 12 0.66 -7.27 12.56
CA SER A 12 -0.76 -7.60 12.43
C SER A 12 -1.53 -6.42 11.84
N GLU A 13 -2.77 -6.65 11.39
CA GLU A 13 -3.62 -5.54 10.92
C GLU A 13 -3.92 -4.53 12.04
N ASP A 14 -4.00 -4.99 13.30
CA ASP A 14 -4.23 -4.09 14.44
C ASP A 14 -2.98 -3.25 14.76
N ASP A 15 -1.79 -3.83 14.69
CA ASP A 15 -0.53 -3.08 14.80
C ASP A 15 -0.42 -2.04 13.68
N ALA A 16 -0.75 -2.43 12.45
CA ALA A 16 -0.76 -1.52 11.31
C ALA A 16 -1.74 -0.37 11.50
N ARG A 17 -2.96 -0.62 12.02
CA ARG A 17 -3.94 0.43 12.35
C ARG A 17 -3.38 1.42 13.37
N MET A 18 -2.74 0.93 14.43
CA MET A 18 -2.16 1.80 15.46
C MET A 18 -1.05 2.68 14.90
N LEU A 19 -0.15 2.11 14.08
CA LEU A 19 0.94 2.86 13.44
C LEU A 19 0.42 3.90 12.44
N LEU A 20 -0.63 3.57 11.68
CA LEU A 20 -1.21 4.44 10.66
C LEU A 20 -2.16 5.51 11.21
N ALA A 21 -2.56 5.42 12.49
CA ALA A 21 -3.52 6.36 13.09
C ALA A 21 -3.10 7.83 12.95
N ALA A 22 -1.80 8.10 13.07
CA ALA A 22 -1.19 9.41 12.97
C ALA A 22 -1.02 9.92 11.52
N CYS A 23 -1.35 9.11 10.49
CA CYS A 23 -1.28 9.54 9.10
C CYS A 23 -2.12 10.83 8.89
N PRO A 24 -1.51 11.93 8.43
CA PRO A 24 -2.23 13.14 8.10
C PRO A 24 -3.18 12.94 6.92
N LYS A 25 -4.22 13.78 6.84
CA LYS A 25 -5.06 13.83 5.63
C LYS A 25 -4.26 14.39 4.45
N GLY A 26 -4.48 13.88 3.25
CA GLY A 26 -3.81 14.38 2.03
C GLY A 26 -2.31 14.10 1.95
N ALA A 27 -1.75 13.30 2.86
CA ALA A 27 -0.32 12.99 2.88
C ALA A 27 0.16 12.22 1.64
N ILE A 28 1.47 12.03 1.51
CA ILE A 28 2.04 10.93 0.72
C ILE A 28 2.24 9.76 1.67
N LEU A 29 1.50 8.67 1.46
CA LEU A 29 1.62 7.47 2.28
C LEU A 29 2.60 6.50 1.63
N VAL A 30 3.60 6.05 2.38
CA VAL A 30 4.50 4.97 1.96
C VAL A 30 4.27 3.78 2.89
N SER A 31 3.95 2.62 2.32
CA SER A 31 3.75 1.37 3.07
C SER A 31 4.47 0.22 2.37
N HIS A 32 4.98 -0.77 3.11
CA HIS A 32 5.54 -1.95 2.44
C HIS A 32 4.43 -2.74 1.72
N SER A 33 3.37 -3.10 2.46
CA SER A 33 2.21 -3.81 1.93
C SER A 33 1.30 -2.88 1.11
N PRO A 34 0.75 -3.35 -0.02
CA PRO A 34 -0.26 -2.60 -0.77
C PRO A 34 -1.60 -2.59 -0.01
N PRO A 35 -2.48 -1.58 -0.24
CA PRO A 35 -3.84 -1.63 0.25
C PRO A 35 -4.60 -2.79 -0.40
N GLN A 36 -5.40 -3.51 0.39
CA GLN A 36 -6.21 -4.61 -0.12
C GLN A 36 -7.08 -4.16 -1.30
N GLY A 37 -7.04 -4.93 -2.39
CA GLY A 37 -7.79 -4.68 -3.61
C GLY A 37 -7.20 -3.63 -4.55
N ALA A 38 -5.99 -3.11 -4.27
CA ALA A 38 -5.28 -2.18 -5.14
C ALA A 38 -3.81 -2.61 -5.28
N VAL A 39 -3.39 -2.92 -6.52
CA VAL A 39 -2.01 -3.34 -6.87
C VAL A 39 -1.43 -4.42 -5.94
N ASP A 40 -2.28 -5.37 -5.56
CA ASP A 40 -2.02 -6.37 -4.52
C ASP A 40 -2.29 -7.82 -4.96
N ARG A 41 -2.36 -8.07 -6.27
CA ARG A 41 -2.69 -9.40 -6.80
C ARG A 41 -1.43 -10.25 -6.93
N GLY A 42 -1.37 -11.34 -6.17
CA GLY A 42 -0.30 -12.33 -6.27
C GLY A 42 -0.42 -13.22 -7.53
N SER A 43 0.50 -14.17 -7.67
CA SER A 43 0.54 -15.11 -8.82
C SER A 43 -0.72 -15.96 -8.99
N SER A 44 -1.48 -16.19 -7.93
CA SER A 44 -2.78 -16.88 -7.97
C SER A 44 -3.97 -15.99 -8.34
N GLY A 45 -3.72 -14.70 -8.61
CA GLY A 45 -4.76 -13.68 -8.85
C GLY A 45 -5.49 -13.22 -7.58
N ARG A 46 -5.20 -13.82 -6.43
CA ARG A 46 -5.78 -13.42 -5.13
C ARG A 46 -5.24 -12.07 -4.69
N SER A 47 -6.11 -11.28 -4.08
CA SER A 47 -5.77 -10.05 -3.35
C SER A 47 -5.06 -10.41 -2.04
N LEU A 48 -3.89 -9.81 -1.82
CA LEU A 48 -2.98 -10.08 -0.69
C LEU A 48 -2.63 -8.82 0.10
N GLY A 49 -3.26 -7.68 -0.21
CA GLY A 49 -2.99 -6.41 0.45
C GLY A 49 -3.58 -6.30 1.86
N SER A 50 -3.12 -5.29 2.59
CA SER A 50 -3.54 -5.00 3.96
C SER A 50 -4.88 -4.26 4.01
N VAL A 51 -5.73 -4.68 4.94
CA VAL A 51 -7.02 -4.04 5.23
C VAL A 51 -6.80 -2.69 5.93
N ALA A 52 -5.90 -2.62 6.90
CA ALA A 52 -5.54 -1.41 7.63
C ALA A 52 -4.99 -0.30 6.71
N VAL A 53 -4.16 -0.68 5.73
CA VAL A 53 -3.68 0.28 4.72
C VAL A 53 -4.86 0.77 3.87
N ARG A 54 -5.76 -0.12 3.41
CA ARG A 54 -6.96 0.27 2.64
C ARG A 54 -7.85 1.24 3.43
N GLU A 55 -8.14 0.93 4.69
CA GLU A 55 -8.93 1.78 5.59
C GLU A 55 -8.29 3.18 5.75
N THR A 56 -6.97 3.21 5.94
CA THR A 56 -6.21 4.47 6.04
C THR A 56 -6.31 5.28 4.76
N VAL A 57 -6.16 4.66 3.59
CA VAL A 57 -6.27 5.35 2.30
C VAL A 57 -7.65 5.95 2.12
N LEU A 58 -8.72 5.20 2.38
CA LEU A 58 -10.09 5.68 2.21
C LEU A 58 -10.48 6.80 3.20
N THR A 59 -9.93 6.79 4.41
CA THR A 59 -10.27 7.75 5.46
C THR A 59 -9.39 9.00 5.46
N LYS A 60 -8.08 8.83 5.21
CA LYS A 60 -7.10 9.93 5.20
C LYS A 60 -6.93 10.55 3.82
N LYS A 61 -7.34 9.85 2.76
CA LYS A 61 -7.26 10.30 1.37
C LYS A 61 -5.85 10.85 1.01
N PRO A 62 -4.78 10.05 1.14
CA PRO A 62 -3.45 10.46 0.70
C PRO A 62 -3.47 10.95 -0.76
N ALA A 63 -2.69 11.97 -1.10
CA ALA A 63 -2.54 12.38 -2.50
C ALA A 63 -1.87 11.28 -3.34
N LEU A 64 -0.98 10.51 -2.72
CA LEU A 64 -0.29 9.37 -3.33
C LEU A 64 -0.02 8.30 -2.27
N VAL A 65 -0.15 7.03 -2.68
CA VAL A 65 0.21 5.85 -1.89
C VAL A 65 1.27 5.07 -2.66
N VAL A 66 2.47 4.97 -2.10
CA VAL A 66 3.56 4.17 -2.66
C VAL A 66 3.71 2.90 -1.86
N CYS A 67 3.67 1.76 -2.54
CA CYS A 67 3.78 0.44 -1.92
C CYS A 67 4.68 -0.53 -2.70
N GLY A 68 4.82 -1.74 -2.17
CA GLY A 68 5.62 -2.81 -2.76
C GLY A 68 5.07 -4.18 -2.40
N HIS A 69 5.95 -5.06 -1.91
CA HIS A 69 5.66 -6.40 -1.38
C HIS A 69 5.17 -7.44 -2.40
N ILE A 70 4.15 -7.14 -3.20
CA ILE A 70 3.57 -8.08 -4.17
C ILE A 70 4.26 -7.89 -5.53
N HIS A 71 5.30 -8.69 -5.77
CA HIS A 71 6.17 -8.54 -6.96
C HIS A 71 5.41 -8.67 -8.29
N GLN A 72 4.32 -9.45 -8.33
CA GLN A 72 3.48 -9.58 -9.53
C GLN A 72 2.72 -8.30 -9.89
N SER A 73 2.57 -7.39 -8.94
CA SER A 73 1.98 -6.06 -9.15
C SER A 73 3.02 -4.95 -9.28
N ALA A 74 4.32 -5.26 -9.31
CA ALA A 74 5.37 -4.26 -9.51
C ALA A 74 5.14 -3.45 -10.80
N GLY A 75 5.29 -2.14 -10.73
CA GLY A 75 5.07 -1.22 -11.86
C GLY A 75 3.61 -0.83 -12.07
N GLN A 76 2.65 -1.47 -11.39
CA GLN A 76 1.23 -1.18 -11.56
C GLN A 76 0.80 0.00 -10.70
N SER A 77 -0.19 0.73 -11.19
CA SER A 77 -0.90 1.77 -10.45
C SER A 77 -2.41 1.63 -10.63
N THR A 78 -3.16 2.17 -9.68
CA THR A 78 -4.62 2.26 -9.72
C THR A 78 -5.11 3.40 -8.84
N THR A 79 -6.42 3.64 -8.84
CA THR A 79 -7.08 4.59 -7.94
C THR A 79 -7.83 3.84 -6.85
N LEU A 80 -7.67 4.28 -5.61
CA LEU A 80 -8.46 3.80 -4.46
C LEU A 80 -9.10 5.01 -3.75
N GLY A 81 -10.39 5.20 -3.97
CA GLY A 81 -11.07 6.42 -3.54
C GLY A 81 -10.56 7.63 -4.34
N GLU A 82 -10.01 8.62 -3.64
CA GLU A 82 -9.40 9.83 -4.25
C GLU A 82 -7.87 9.69 -4.41
N SER A 83 -7.29 8.60 -3.92
CA SER A 83 -5.84 8.41 -3.90
C SER A 83 -5.36 7.63 -5.11
N VAL A 84 -4.24 8.07 -5.70
CA VAL A 84 -3.44 7.22 -6.59
C VAL A 84 -2.61 6.26 -5.75
N VAL A 85 -2.65 4.98 -6.09
CA VAL A 85 -1.86 3.92 -5.46
C VAL A 85 -0.92 3.33 -6.49
N ILE A 86 0.36 3.23 -6.15
CA ILE A 86 1.38 2.64 -7.01
C ILE A 86 2.20 1.60 -6.27
N ASN A 87 2.44 0.46 -6.92
CA ASN A 87 3.39 -0.53 -6.46
C ASN A 87 4.70 -0.30 -7.20
N ALA A 88 5.67 0.32 -6.53
CA ALA A 88 6.93 0.73 -7.15
C ALA A 88 7.80 -0.47 -7.57
N GLY A 89 7.59 -1.62 -6.93
CA GLY A 89 8.45 -2.79 -7.11
C GLY A 89 9.93 -2.52 -6.80
N PRO A 90 10.81 -3.49 -7.06
CA PRO A 90 12.25 -3.36 -6.78
C PRO A 90 12.97 -2.40 -7.73
N GLY A 91 12.41 -2.14 -8.92
CA GLY A 91 13.01 -1.24 -9.90
C GLY A 91 12.82 0.25 -9.60
N GLY A 92 11.90 0.59 -8.69
CA GLY A 92 11.49 1.97 -8.44
C GLY A 92 10.73 2.58 -9.61
N ILE A 93 10.12 3.74 -9.37
CA ILE A 93 9.35 4.50 -10.36
C ILE A 93 9.63 5.99 -10.15
N LEU A 94 9.75 6.74 -11.25
CA LEU A 94 9.71 8.20 -11.23
C LEU A 94 8.25 8.65 -11.31
N TRP A 95 7.82 9.48 -10.38
CA TRP A 95 6.46 9.97 -10.31
C TRP A 95 6.45 11.46 -9.99
N ASP A 96 5.77 12.23 -10.84
CA ASP A 96 5.56 13.67 -10.64
C ASP A 96 4.22 13.90 -9.96
N LEU A 97 4.26 14.59 -8.82
CA LEU A 97 3.06 15.06 -8.12
C LEU A 97 2.64 16.40 -8.70
N LEU A 98 1.64 16.37 -9.57
CA LEU A 98 0.96 17.57 -10.01
C LEU A 98 0.01 18.01 -8.90
N MET A 99 0.40 19.05 -8.17
CA MET A 99 -0.51 19.73 -7.24
C MET A 99 -1.17 20.88 -8.00
N GLU A 100 -2.50 20.91 -8.00
CA GLU A 100 -3.29 22.08 -8.42
C GLU A 100 -3.23 23.21 -7.39
#